data_AF-A0A9Q3CJB9-F1
#
_entry.id   AF-A0A9Q3CJB9-F1
#
_cell.length_a   1.000
_cell.length_b   1.000
_cell.length_c   1.000
_cell.angle_alpha   90.00
_cell.angle_beta   90.00
_cell.angle_gamma   90.00
#
_symmetry.space_group_name_H-M   'P 1'
#
loop_
_entity.id
_entity.type
_entity.pdbx_description
1 polymer ?
#
loop_
_entity_poly.entity_id
_entity_poly.type
_entity_poly.pdbx_seq_one_letter_code
_entity_poly.pdbx_strand_id
1 'polypeptide(L)'
;MEGYSHLPQLSNDLHNRKDRYFTIVDNKQQKFAFLPFKRQITVNKVTPVSLELEKFKSEQLNEAERGFHLTDSQENELYSLLYDHREESASDKEPLGALIGQEVDISLNIERPYPPLLSRPAYPASPKSREALEINIEELLEIGLIRKVGHNEEVEITTPVIVAWHNGRSRMVGDFRALNTSTFPDRYPIPEI
;
A
#
# COMPACT_ATOMS: atom_id res chain seq x y z
N MET A 1 -11.61 75.03 10.22
CA MET A 1 -12.40 74.63 9.05
C MET A 1 -11.90 73.25 8.66
N GLU A 2 -12.53 72.19 9.17
CA GLU A 2 -12.36 70.83 8.66
C GLU A 2 -13.65 70.08 9.01
N GLY A 3 -14.36 69.70 7.95
CA GLY A 3 -15.74 69.26 8.01
C GLY A 3 -15.86 67.79 8.39
N TYR A 4 -16.67 67.52 9.42
CA TYR A 4 -17.16 66.19 9.71
C TYR A 4 -18.17 65.79 8.63
N SER A 5 -17.78 64.84 7.78
CA SER A 5 -18.68 64.21 6.80
C SER A 5 -19.70 63.35 7.55
N HIS A 6 -20.95 63.80 7.58
CA HIS A 6 -22.09 63.04 8.08
C HIS A 6 -22.26 61.76 7.24
N LEU A 7 -22.10 60.59 7.89
CA LEU A 7 -22.54 59.32 7.32
C LEU A 7 -24.07 59.34 7.20
N PRO A 8 -24.65 58.99 6.04
CA PRO A 8 -26.10 58.95 5.89
C PRO A 8 -26.68 57.88 6.83
N GLN A 9 -27.52 58.32 7.78
CA GLN A 9 -28.28 57.43 8.65
C GLN A 9 -29.20 56.55 7.80
N LEU A 10 -28.90 55.25 7.71
CA LEU A 10 -29.79 54.26 7.13
C LEU A 10 -30.94 53.99 8.13
N SER A 11 -32.15 54.45 7.81
CA SER A 11 -33.35 54.02 8.53
C SER A 11 -33.79 52.65 8.00
N ASN A 12 -33.60 51.60 8.79
CA ASN A 12 -34.09 50.25 8.45
C ASN A 12 -35.51 50.09 8.98
N ASP A 13 -36.51 50.19 8.10
CA ASP A 13 -37.90 49.91 8.43
C ASP A 13 -38.19 48.42 8.19
N LEU A 14 -38.11 47.61 9.25
CA LEU A 14 -38.24 46.15 9.23
C LEU A 14 -39.69 45.74 9.43
N HIS A 15 -40.50 45.82 8.37
CA HIS A 15 -41.82 45.21 8.35
C HIS A 15 -41.75 43.76 7.83
N ASN A 16 -42.18 42.82 8.67
CA ASN A 16 -42.20 41.37 8.38
C ASN A 16 -43.22 41.02 7.29
N ARG A 17 -42.80 41.06 6.02
CA ARG A 17 -43.50 40.43 4.89
C ARG A 17 -42.47 39.72 4.00
N LYS A 18 -42.94 38.69 3.29
CA LYS A 18 -42.17 37.64 2.61
C LYS A 18 -41.09 38.11 1.59
N ASP A 19 -41.00 39.40 1.27
CA ASP A 19 -40.00 39.94 0.35
C ASP A 19 -39.28 41.14 0.98
N ARG A 20 -38.02 40.94 1.41
CA ARG A 20 -37.20 42.00 2.04
C ARG A 20 -36.62 42.93 0.98
N TYR A 21 -37.03 44.19 0.97
CA TYR A 21 -36.44 45.27 0.18
C TYR A 21 -36.05 46.44 1.08
N PHE A 22 -35.06 47.25 0.68
CA PHE A 22 -34.74 48.51 1.35
C PHE A 22 -34.80 49.68 0.37
N THR A 23 -35.06 50.88 0.90
CA THR A 23 -35.11 52.14 0.14
C THR A 23 -34.08 53.10 0.74
N ILE A 24 -33.30 53.76 -0.11
CA ILE A 24 -32.35 54.79 0.33
C ILE A 24 -33.11 56.12 0.47
N VAL A 25 -32.82 56.86 1.55
CA VAL A 25 -33.64 57.94 2.13
C VAL A 25 -34.07 59.03 1.13
N ASP A 26 -33.28 59.29 0.08
CA ASP A 26 -33.58 60.34 -0.92
C ASP A 26 -34.42 59.89 -2.12
N ASN A 27 -34.69 58.59 -2.30
CA ASN A 27 -35.46 58.12 -3.45
C ASN A 27 -36.40 56.95 -3.11
N LYS A 28 -37.57 57.28 -2.56
CA LYS A 28 -38.62 56.31 -2.15
C LYS A 28 -39.21 55.49 -3.32
N GLN A 29 -38.91 55.84 -4.57
CA GLN A 29 -39.41 55.09 -5.74
C GLN A 29 -38.52 53.91 -6.14
N GLN A 30 -37.23 53.93 -5.79
CA GLN A 30 -36.31 52.83 -6.09
C GLN A 30 -36.24 51.85 -4.91
N LYS A 31 -36.80 50.65 -5.12
CA LYS A 31 -36.71 49.53 -4.18
C LYS A 31 -35.52 48.65 -4.57
N PHE A 32 -34.59 48.45 -3.64
CA PHE A 32 -33.46 47.55 -3.82
C PHE A 32 -33.76 46.22 -3.16
N ALA A 33 -33.74 45.15 -3.94
CA ALA A 33 -33.84 43.79 -3.44
C ALA A 33 -32.45 43.30 -3.04
N PHE A 34 -32.37 42.53 -1.95
CA PHE A 34 -31.16 41.76 -1.67
C PHE A 34 -31.02 40.69 -2.75
N LEU A 35 -30.04 40.85 -3.64
CA LEU A 35 -29.65 39.75 -4.52
C LEU A 35 -29.18 38.60 -3.61
N PRO A 36 -29.62 37.35 -3.85
CA PRO A 36 -29.10 36.22 -3.11
C PRO A 36 -27.60 36.19 -3.37
N PHE A 37 -26.82 36.57 -2.36
CA PHE A 37 -25.38 36.49 -2.38
C PHE A 37 -25.03 35.01 -2.45
N LYS A 38 -24.91 34.49 -3.67
CA LYS A 38 -24.23 33.23 -3.94
C LYS A 38 -22.75 33.50 -3.69
N ARG A 39 -22.36 33.50 -2.41
CA ARG A 39 -20.97 33.28 -2.03
C ARG A 39 -20.63 31.93 -2.63
N GLN A 40 -19.97 31.93 -3.78
CA GLN A 40 -19.09 30.83 -4.10
C GLN A 40 -18.00 30.92 -3.04
N ILE A 41 -18.26 30.27 -1.91
CA ILE A 41 -17.17 29.79 -1.08
C ILE A 41 -16.44 28.86 -2.03
N THR A 42 -15.27 29.29 -2.51
CA THR A 42 -14.28 28.36 -3.03
C THR A 42 -13.88 27.52 -1.83
N VAL A 43 -14.73 26.54 -1.49
CA VAL A 43 -14.31 25.37 -0.74
C VAL A 43 -13.30 24.77 -1.70
N ASN A 44 -12.00 24.95 -1.42
CA ASN A 44 -10.98 24.11 -2.00
C ASN A 44 -11.56 22.69 -1.94
N LYS A 45 -11.73 22.02 -3.09
CA LYS A 45 -12.17 20.63 -3.11
C LYS A 45 -11.14 19.84 -2.31
N VAL A 46 -11.37 19.68 -1.01
CA VAL A 46 -10.78 18.67 -0.17
C VAL A 46 -11.45 17.38 -0.63
N THR A 47 -10.93 16.79 -1.71
CA THR A 47 -11.15 15.37 -1.92
C THR A 47 -10.55 14.66 -0.69
N PRO A 48 -11.32 13.80 -0.03
CA PRO A 48 -11.30 13.75 1.42
C PRO A 48 -10.45 12.57 1.85
N VAL A 49 -9.42 12.84 2.64
CA VAL A 49 -8.59 11.81 3.30
C VAL A 49 -9.46 10.71 3.93
N SER A 50 -10.68 11.03 4.37
CA SER A 50 -11.65 10.06 4.89
C SER A 50 -12.18 9.05 3.86
N LEU A 51 -12.41 9.41 2.59
CA LEU A 51 -12.89 8.43 1.58
C LEU A 51 -11.79 7.45 1.19
N GLU A 52 -10.55 7.92 1.09
CA GLU A 52 -9.41 7.05 0.79
C GLU A 52 -9.07 6.13 1.96
N LEU A 53 -9.16 6.65 3.19
CA LEU A 53 -9.01 5.86 4.41
C LEU A 53 -10.09 4.77 4.53
N GLU A 54 -11.36 5.09 4.27
CA GLU A 54 -12.44 4.09 4.28
C GLU A 54 -12.25 3.04 3.18
N LYS A 55 -11.79 3.46 1.99
CA LYS A 55 -11.43 2.53 0.92
C LYS A 55 -10.29 1.61 1.36
N PHE A 56 -9.23 2.15 1.95
CA PHE A 56 -8.10 1.38 2.48
C PHE A 56 -8.54 0.36 3.53
N LYS A 57 -9.39 0.75 4.49
CA LYS A 57 -9.97 -0.17 5.47
C LYS A 57 -10.72 -1.32 4.79
N SER A 58 -11.55 -1.02 3.79
CA SER A 58 -12.36 -2.02 3.10
C SER A 58 -11.56 -2.94 2.18
N GLU A 59 -10.46 -2.46 1.60
CA GLU A 59 -9.68 -3.22 0.61
C GLU A 59 -8.53 -4.00 1.23
N GLN A 60 -7.85 -3.46 2.26
CA GLN A 60 -6.64 -4.07 2.83
C GLN A 60 -6.78 -4.59 4.26
N LEU A 61 -7.77 -4.12 5.02
CA LEU A 61 -7.95 -4.51 6.43
C LEU A 61 -9.20 -5.36 6.67
N ASN A 62 -9.90 -5.75 5.61
CA ASN A 62 -11.15 -6.51 5.73
C ASN A 62 -10.93 -7.92 6.31
N GLU A 63 -9.80 -8.55 5.98
CA GLU A 63 -9.44 -9.89 6.46
C GLU A 63 -8.65 -9.85 7.79
N ALA A 64 -8.28 -8.66 8.26
CA ALA A 64 -7.49 -8.51 9.48
C ALA A 64 -8.34 -8.80 10.73
N GLU A 65 -7.85 -9.69 11.59
CA GLU A 65 -8.47 -9.95 12.89
C GLU A 65 -8.32 -8.73 13.80
N ARG A 66 -9.43 -8.27 14.38
CA ARG A 66 -9.42 -7.15 15.32
C ARG A 66 -9.01 -7.60 16.71
N GLY A 67 -8.15 -6.83 17.36
CA GLY A 67 -7.83 -7.02 18.78
C GLY A 67 -9.04 -6.67 19.66
N PHE A 68 -9.47 -7.60 20.51
CA PHE A 68 -10.64 -7.45 21.39
C PHE A 68 -10.54 -6.33 22.46
N HIS A 69 -9.40 -5.64 22.55
CA HIS A 69 -9.09 -4.69 23.62
C HIS A 69 -8.98 -3.24 23.16
N LEU A 70 -9.14 -2.95 21.88
CA LEU A 70 -9.05 -1.60 21.35
C LEU A 70 -10.38 -0.86 21.50
N THR A 71 -10.32 0.38 21.97
CA THR A 71 -11.46 1.30 21.93
C THR A 71 -11.60 1.92 20.54
N ASP A 72 -12.82 2.37 20.18
CA ASP A 72 -13.10 3.00 18.87
C ASP A 72 -12.14 4.17 18.54
N SER A 73 -11.70 4.92 19.56
CA SER A 73 -10.74 6.02 19.36
C SER A 73 -9.36 5.51 18.99
N GLN A 74 -8.88 4.45 19.65
CA GLN A 74 -7.57 3.85 19.39
C GLN A 74 -7.55 3.12 18.05
N GLU A 75 -8.67 2.50 17.68
CA GLU A 75 -8.83 1.82 16.40
C GLU A 75 -8.72 2.83 15.24
N ASN A 76 -9.36 3.99 15.36
CA ASN A 76 -9.25 5.05 14.35
C ASN A 76 -7.84 5.64 14.27
N GLU A 77 -7.14 5.76 15.39
CA GLU A 77 -5.73 6.19 15.41
C GLU A 77 -4.82 5.16 14.73
N LEU A 78 -5.00 3.86 15.03
CA LEU A 78 -4.27 2.77 14.37
C LEU A 78 -4.51 2.75 12.86
N TYR A 79 -5.77 2.89 12.41
CA TYR A 79 -6.07 2.95 10.98
C TYR A 79 -5.45 4.16 10.29
N SER A 80 -5.41 5.30 10.97
CA SER A 80 -4.74 6.50 10.45
C SER A 80 -3.23 6.24 10.29
N LEU A 81 -2.60 5.64 11.32
CA LEU A 81 -1.18 5.29 11.28
C LEU A 81 -0.85 4.30 10.16
N LEU A 82 -1.65 3.23 10.01
CA LEU A 82 -1.47 2.23 8.95
C LEU A 82 -1.66 2.85 7.56
N TYR A 83 -2.58 3.80 7.42
CA TYR A 83 -2.80 4.52 6.16
C TYR A 83 -1.63 5.45 5.83
N ASP A 84 -1.09 6.14 6.83
CA ASP A 84 0.06 7.04 6.67
C ASP A 84 1.32 6.27 6.25
N HIS A 85 1.52 5.06 6.81
CA HIS A 85 2.65 4.16 6.51
C HIS A 85 2.30 3.01 5.55
N ARG A 86 1.24 3.16 4.74
CA ARG A 86 0.73 2.08 3.87
C ARG A 86 1.75 1.59 2.83
N GLU A 87 2.68 2.45 2.42
CA GLU A 87 3.72 2.11 1.43
C GLU A 87 4.91 1.36 2.05
N GLU A 88 5.09 1.45 3.37
CA GLU A 88 6.13 0.74 4.12
C GLU A 88 5.63 -0.62 4.63
N SER A 89 4.32 -0.85 4.56
CA SER A 89 3.64 -2.05 5.04
C SER A 89 3.42 -3.04 3.90
N ALA A 90 3.65 -4.32 4.15
CA ALA A 90 3.30 -5.36 3.19
C ALA A 90 1.77 -5.42 3.02
N SER A 91 1.31 -5.51 1.77
CA SER A 91 -0.12 -5.63 1.45
C SER A 91 -0.39 -6.87 0.61
N ASP A 92 -1.66 -7.25 0.45
CA ASP A 92 -2.02 -8.43 -0.36
C ASP A 92 -1.57 -8.32 -1.82
N LYS A 93 -1.51 -7.09 -2.36
CA LYS A 93 -1.08 -6.82 -3.75
C LYS A 93 0.43 -6.73 -3.89
N GLU A 94 1.10 -6.21 -2.86
CA GLU A 94 2.55 -6.03 -2.81
C GLU A 94 3.07 -6.61 -1.49
N PRO A 95 3.14 -7.95 -1.40
CA PRO A 95 3.51 -8.62 -0.15
C PRO A 95 5.01 -8.53 0.14
N LEU A 96 5.81 -8.21 -0.88
CA LEU A 96 7.27 -8.17 -0.81
C LEU A 96 7.78 -6.78 -1.19
N GLY A 97 8.66 -6.23 -0.35
CA GLY A 97 9.47 -5.07 -0.73
C GLY A 97 10.60 -5.46 -1.67
N ALA A 98 10.97 -4.57 -2.59
CA ALA A 98 12.11 -4.73 -3.47
C ALA A 98 13.22 -3.74 -3.11
N LEU A 99 14.43 -4.25 -2.85
CA LEU A 99 15.62 -3.41 -2.70
C LEU A 99 16.17 -3.07 -4.09
N ILE A 100 16.01 -1.81 -4.50
CA ILE A 100 16.49 -1.32 -5.80
C ILE A 100 17.94 -0.85 -5.66
N GLY A 101 18.84 -1.39 -6.48
CA GLY A 101 20.23 -0.94 -6.59
C GLY A 101 21.23 -1.65 -5.66
N GLN A 102 20.80 -2.66 -4.90
CA GLN A 102 21.68 -3.51 -4.10
C GLN A 102 21.50 -4.97 -4.54
N GLU A 103 22.18 -5.34 -5.62
CA GLU A 103 22.27 -6.73 -6.06
C GLU A 103 23.40 -7.45 -5.29
N VAL A 104 23.16 -8.71 -4.95
CA VAL A 104 24.13 -9.55 -4.23
C VAL A 104 24.59 -10.68 -5.12
N ASP A 105 25.87 -10.67 -5.46
CA ASP A 105 26.50 -11.74 -6.22
C ASP A 105 26.93 -12.88 -5.30
N ILE A 106 26.41 -14.08 -5.56
CA ILE A 106 26.85 -15.29 -4.88
C ILE A 106 28.05 -15.87 -5.61
N SER A 107 29.24 -15.68 -5.05
CA SER A 107 30.49 -16.19 -5.62
C SER A 107 30.74 -17.65 -5.24
N LEU A 108 31.06 -18.48 -6.25
CA LEU A 108 31.44 -19.87 -6.05
C LEU A 108 32.94 -20.00 -5.81
N ASN A 109 33.34 -20.98 -4.98
CA ASN A 109 34.75 -21.29 -4.68
C ASN A 109 35.35 -22.33 -5.64
N ILE A 110 34.63 -22.67 -6.71
CA ILE A 110 35.01 -23.63 -7.75
C ILE A 110 34.87 -23.00 -9.12
N GLU A 111 35.66 -23.49 -10.08
CA GLU A 111 35.60 -23.09 -11.48
C GLU A 111 34.89 -24.14 -12.34
N ARG A 112 34.54 -23.75 -13.57
CA ARG A 112 33.94 -24.67 -14.54
C ARG A 112 34.96 -25.71 -15.02
N PRO A 113 34.53 -26.95 -15.33
CA PRO A 113 33.16 -27.45 -15.27
C PRO A 113 32.70 -27.76 -13.84
N TYR A 114 31.45 -27.42 -13.53
CA TYR A 114 30.89 -27.67 -12.20
C TYR A 114 30.69 -29.17 -11.93
N PRO A 115 30.87 -29.63 -10.68
CA PRO A 115 30.68 -31.02 -10.34
C PRO A 115 29.21 -31.44 -10.54
N PRO A 116 28.93 -32.71 -10.90
CA PRO A 116 27.56 -33.21 -11.08
C PRO A 116 26.66 -33.01 -9.86
N LEU A 117 27.25 -32.88 -8.67
CA LEU A 117 26.53 -32.60 -7.42
C LEU A 117 25.82 -31.23 -7.44
N LEU A 118 26.23 -30.28 -8.29
CA LEU A 118 25.54 -29.01 -8.49
C LEU A 118 24.48 -29.04 -9.59
N SER A 119 24.38 -30.14 -10.35
CA SER A 119 23.35 -30.34 -11.38
C SER A 119 22.49 -31.56 -11.04
N ARG A 120 21.64 -31.41 -10.03
CA ARG A 120 20.87 -32.53 -9.48
C ARG A 120 19.46 -32.61 -10.09
N PRO A 121 18.99 -33.80 -10.46
CA PRO A 121 17.62 -33.97 -10.95
C PRO A 121 16.60 -33.71 -9.85
N ALA A 122 15.38 -33.36 -10.25
CA ALA A 122 14.25 -33.23 -9.34
C ALA A 122 13.99 -34.56 -8.60
N TYR A 123 13.64 -34.45 -7.31
CA TYR A 123 13.28 -35.64 -6.55
C TYR A 123 11.93 -36.20 -7.00
N PRO A 124 11.75 -37.53 -6.92
CA PRO A 124 10.43 -38.13 -7.09
C PRO A 124 9.45 -37.57 -6.05
N ALA A 125 8.32 -37.06 -6.52
CA ALA A 125 7.27 -36.49 -5.67
C ALA A 125 5.99 -37.31 -5.77
N SER A 126 5.31 -37.46 -4.63
CA SER A 126 3.96 -38.04 -4.59
C SER A 126 2.95 -37.15 -5.33
N PRO A 127 1.79 -37.66 -5.79
CA PRO A 127 0.77 -36.83 -6.44
C PRO A 127 0.38 -35.61 -5.59
N LYS A 128 0.11 -35.81 -4.30
CA LYS A 128 -0.18 -34.73 -3.34
C LYS A 128 0.96 -33.71 -3.24
N SER A 129 2.21 -34.17 -3.29
CA SER A 129 3.38 -33.28 -3.24
C SER A 129 3.53 -32.49 -4.54
N ARG A 130 3.18 -33.07 -5.69
CA ARG A 130 3.23 -32.38 -6.99
C ARG A 130 2.20 -31.27 -7.06
N GLU A 131 0.96 -31.56 -6.70
CA GLU A 131 -0.12 -30.55 -6.62
C GLU A 131 0.28 -29.39 -5.70
N ALA A 132 0.83 -29.70 -4.52
CA ALA A 132 1.33 -28.68 -3.61
C ALA A 132 2.48 -27.86 -4.22
N LEU A 133 3.45 -28.49 -4.91
CA LEU A 133 4.53 -27.76 -5.58
C LEU A 133 4.00 -26.84 -6.68
N GLU A 134 3.05 -27.30 -7.49
CA GLU A 134 2.45 -26.52 -8.57
C GLU A 134 1.78 -25.25 -8.03
N ILE A 135 0.98 -25.37 -6.98
CA ILE A 135 0.35 -24.21 -6.30
C ILE A 135 1.42 -23.21 -5.83
N ASN A 136 2.44 -23.66 -5.11
CA ASN A 136 3.50 -22.76 -4.62
C ASN A 136 4.28 -22.11 -5.79
N ILE A 137 4.54 -22.85 -6.88
CA ILE A 137 5.25 -22.32 -8.05
C ILE A 137 4.41 -21.24 -8.74
N GLU A 138 3.10 -21.45 -8.89
CA GLU A 138 2.17 -20.49 -9.47
C GLU A 138 2.12 -19.20 -8.65
N GLU A 139 1.97 -19.30 -7.33
CA GLU A 139 2.00 -18.14 -6.42
C GLU A 139 3.31 -17.34 -6.56
N LEU A 140 4.46 -18.02 -6.59
CA LEU A 140 5.76 -17.37 -6.75
C LEU A 140 5.97 -16.74 -8.14
N LEU A 141 5.35 -17.30 -9.19
CA LEU A 141 5.35 -16.72 -10.53
C LEU A 141 4.46 -15.47 -10.59
N GLU A 142 3.28 -15.51 -9.93
CA GLU A 142 2.35 -14.38 -9.88
C GLU A 142 2.95 -13.18 -9.14
N ILE A 143 3.64 -13.43 -8.02
CA ILE A 143 4.37 -12.39 -7.28
C ILE A 143 5.61 -11.90 -8.06
N GLY A 144 6.06 -12.65 -9.07
CA GLY A 144 7.25 -12.30 -9.87
C GLY A 144 8.57 -12.61 -9.18
N LEU A 145 8.58 -13.47 -8.16
CA LEU A 145 9.80 -13.87 -7.45
C LEU A 145 10.64 -14.87 -8.25
N ILE A 146 9.99 -15.74 -9.01
CA ILE A 146 10.64 -16.71 -9.90
C ILE A 146 10.18 -16.51 -11.34
N ARG A 147 10.93 -17.07 -12.29
CA ARG A 147 10.57 -17.08 -13.71
C ARG A 147 10.91 -18.41 -14.36
N LYS A 148 10.26 -18.70 -15.48
CA LYS A 148 10.69 -19.78 -16.38
C LYS A 148 11.99 -19.38 -17.05
N VAL A 149 12.93 -20.33 -17.11
CA VAL A 149 14.18 -20.16 -17.86
C VAL A 149 13.89 -20.32 -19.35
N GLY A 150 14.42 -19.41 -20.18
CA GLY A 150 14.22 -19.45 -21.62
C GLY A 150 14.97 -20.60 -22.29
N HIS A 151 14.51 -21.04 -23.46
CA HIS A 151 15.11 -22.14 -24.22
C HIS A 151 16.59 -21.89 -24.61
N ASN A 152 17.01 -20.62 -24.69
CA ASN A 152 18.37 -20.22 -25.06
C ASN A 152 19.28 -19.99 -23.85
N GLU A 153 18.76 -20.15 -22.63
CA GLU A 153 19.52 -19.97 -21.39
C GLU A 153 20.04 -21.33 -20.92
N GLU A 154 21.35 -21.46 -20.83
CA GLU A 154 21.99 -22.66 -20.28
C GLU A 154 21.95 -22.63 -18.75
N VAL A 155 21.42 -23.69 -18.15
CA VAL A 155 21.35 -23.86 -16.69
C VAL A 155 22.32 -24.94 -16.28
N GLU A 156 23.47 -24.54 -15.75
CA GLU A 156 24.50 -25.48 -15.29
C GLU A 156 24.31 -25.94 -13.85
N ILE A 157 23.56 -25.18 -13.05
CA ILE A 157 23.32 -25.45 -11.63
C ILE A 157 21.83 -25.66 -11.41
N THR A 158 21.46 -26.81 -10.85
CA THR A 158 20.08 -27.16 -10.53
C THR A 158 19.99 -27.71 -9.11
N THR A 159 19.06 -27.14 -8.33
CA THR A 159 18.79 -27.54 -6.96
C THR A 159 17.39 -28.15 -6.89
N PRO A 160 17.25 -29.39 -6.40
CA PRO A 160 15.94 -30.01 -6.27
C PRO A 160 15.16 -29.38 -5.12
N VAL A 161 13.85 -29.38 -5.27
CA VAL A 161 12.92 -28.87 -4.26
C VAL A 161 12.15 -30.02 -3.61
N ILE A 162 11.75 -29.82 -2.36
CA ILE A 162 10.89 -30.71 -1.58
C ILE A 162 9.72 -29.92 -1.00
N VAL A 163 8.67 -30.63 -0.58
CA VAL A 163 7.54 -30.04 0.14
C VAL A 163 7.67 -30.34 1.63
N ALA A 164 7.67 -29.29 2.44
CA ALA A 164 7.50 -29.39 3.88
C ALA A 164 6.05 -29.04 4.25
N TRP A 165 5.46 -29.79 5.17
CA TRP A 165 4.10 -29.55 5.65
C TRP A 165 4.14 -29.01 7.07
N HIS A 166 3.38 -27.94 7.32
CA HIS A 166 3.25 -27.34 8.65
C HIS A 166 1.84 -26.78 8.83
N ASN A 167 1.15 -27.15 9.91
CA ASN A 167 -0.22 -26.73 10.21
C ASN A 167 -1.20 -26.90 9.03
N GLY A 168 -1.07 -28.01 8.29
CA GLY A 168 -1.90 -28.30 7.11
C GLY A 168 -1.55 -27.51 5.85
N ARG A 169 -0.63 -26.54 5.91
CA ARG A 169 -0.13 -25.79 4.75
C ARG A 169 1.16 -26.40 4.21
N SER A 170 1.33 -26.34 2.90
CA SER A 170 2.53 -26.81 2.21
C SER A 170 3.52 -25.65 2.01
N ARG A 171 4.82 -25.96 1.96
CA ARG A 171 5.90 -25.02 1.65
C ARG A 171 6.90 -25.66 0.72
N MET A 172 7.28 -24.97 -0.34
CA MET A 172 8.40 -25.37 -1.21
C MET A 172 9.74 -25.06 -0.53
N VAL A 173 10.65 -26.03 -0.48
CA VAL A 173 11.98 -25.88 0.14
C VAL A 173 13.06 -26.39 -0.82
N GLY A 174 14.03 -25.53 -1.16
CA GLY A 174 15.19 -25.92 -1.99
C GLY A 174 16.29 -26.61 -1.19
N ASP A 175 16.87 -27.67 -1.74
CA ASP A 175 18.00 -28.40 -1.13
C ASP A 175 19.36 -27.80 -1.54
N PHE A 176 19.72 -26.67 -0.93
CA PHE A 176 20.94 -25.92 -1.25
C PHE A 176 22.23 -26.46 -0.63
N ARG A 177 22.23 -27.65 0.00
CA ARG A 177 23.41 -28.17 0.73
C ARG A 177 24.66 -28.27 -0.15
N ALA A 178 24.48 -28.76 -1.38
CA ALA A 178 25.57 -28.87 -2.35
C ALA A 178 26.09 -27.50 -2.79
N LEU A 179 25.17 -26.56 -3.03
CA LEU A 179 25.51 -25.19 -3.41
C LEU A 179 26.28 -24.47 -2.29
N ASN A 180 25.80 -24.56 -1.05
CA ASN A 180 26.41 -23.92 0.12
C ASN A 180 27.84 -24.41 0.40
N THR A 181 28.17 -25.65 0.05
CA THR A 181 29.54 -26.18 0.19
C THR A 181 30.48 -25.56 -0.86
N SER A 182 29.91 -25.12 -1.98
CA SER A 182 30.63 -24.57 -3.13
C SER A 182 30.59 -23.04 -3.18
N THR A 183 30.10 -22.37 -2.14
CA THR A 183 30.00 -20.91 -2.04
C THR A 183 31.02 -20.37 -1.03
N PHE A 184 31.54 -19.17 -1.26
CA PHE A 184 32.35 -18.50 -0.23
C PHE A 184 31.46 -18.14 0.98
N PRO A 185 31.90 -18.44 2.22
CA PRO A 185 31.16 -18.05 3.41
C PRO A 185 31.20 -16.53 3.59
N ASP A 186 30.13 -15.98 4.16
CA ASP A 186 30.08 -14.57 4.53
C ASP A 186 31.16 -14.25 5.57
N ARG A 187 31.86 -13.14 5.37
CA ARG A 187 32.94 -12.68 6.25
C ARG A 187 32.42 -11.95 7.49
N TYR A 188 31.17 -11.48 7.46
CA TYR A 188 30.57 -10.70 8.54
C TYR A 188 29.25 -11.33 8.99
N PRO A 189 29.31 -12.44 9.75
CA PRO A 189 28.11 -13.06 10.27
C PRO A 189 27.36 -12.11 11.20
N ILE A 190 26.03 -12.27 11.22
CA ILE A 190 25.15 -11.53 12.13
C ILE A 190 25.63 -11.75 13.57
N PRO A 191 25.79 -10.69 14.39
CA PRO A 191 26.25 -10.83 15.76
C PRO A 191 25.26 -11.69 16.58
N GLU A 192 25.80 -12.47 17.51
CA GLU A 192 24.97 -13.15 18.52
C GLU A 192 24.34 -12.10 19.44
N ILE A 193 23.00 -12.14 19.57
CA ILE A 193 22.19 -11.23 20.38
C ILE A 193 21.76 -11.93 21.67
#